data_AF-I4W2I5-F1
#
_entry.id   AF-I4W2I5-F1
#
_cell.length_a   1.000
_cell.length_b   1.000
_cell.length_c   1.000
_cell.angle_alpha   90.00
_cell.angle_beta   90.00
_cell.angle_gamma   90.00
#
_symmetry.space_group_name_H-M   'P 1'
#
loop_
_entity.id
_entity.type
_entity.pdbx_description
1 polymer ?
#
loop_
_entity_poly.entity_id
_entity_poly.type
_entity_poly.pdbx_seq_one_letter_code
_entity_poly.pdbx_strand_id
1 'polypeptide(L)' 'METHLSPCIRGGKPTLMLTRSLSTVARQLALMHANVIALEYAEVGGVVGTTVIIDQKEFFFPCTGMWDVGSFVTEVLEP' A
#
# COMPACT_ATOMS: atom_id res chain seq x y z
N MET A 1 5.67 -15.03 -8.49
CA MET A 1 7.07 -14.59 -8.28
C MET A 1 7.19 -14.24 -6.80
N GLU A 2 7.75 -15.13 -5.98
CA GLU A 2 8.05 -14.79 -4.58
C GLU A 2 9.17 -13.75 -4.59
N THR A 3 8.91 -12.58 -4.03
CA THR A 3 9.95 -11.57 -3.86
C THR A 3 10.79 -11.94 -2.63
N HIS A 4 12.06 -11.55 -2.62
CA HIS A 4 12.94 -11.66 -1.44
C HIS A 4 12.39 -10.97 -0.17
N LEU A 5 11.25 -10.28 -0.28
CA LEU A 5 10.55 -9.61 0.80
C LEU A 5 9.72 -10.57 1.65
N SER A 6 9.20 -11.68 1.10
CA SER A 6 8.34 -12.61 1.83
C SER A 6 8.99 -13.18 3.11
N PRO A 7 10.27 -13.61 3.10
CA PRO A 7 10.95 -14.06 4.32
C PRO A 7 11.13 -12.94 5.35
N CYS A 8 11.44 -11.73 4.92
CA CYS A 8 11.63 -10.58 5.81
C CYS A 8 10.32 -10.15 6.49
N ILE A 9 9.22 -10.12 5.73
CA ILE A 9 7.89 -9.81 6.23
C ILE A 9 7.45 -10.85 7.27
N ARG A 10 7.62 -12.14 6.95
CA ARG A 10 7.33 -13.24 7.89
C ARG A 10 8.19 -13.18 9.14
N GLY A 11 9.42 -12.68 9.02
CA GLY A 11 10.33 -12.42 10.14
C GLY A 11 9.97 -11.20 11.01
N GLY A 12 8.84 -10.52 10.73
CA GLY A 12 8.36 -9.40 11.54
C GLY A 12 9.00 -8.05 11.20
N LYS A 13 9.78 -7.96 10.11
CA LYS A 13 10.37 -6.68 9.69
C LYS A 13 9.26 -5.69 9.30
N PRO A 14 9.21 -4.48 9.88
CA PRO A 14 8.29 -3.45 9.44
C PRO A 14 8.46 -3.18 7.94
N THR A 15 7.37 -3.23 7.19
CA THR A 15 7.39 -3.15 5.73
C THR A 15 6.30 -2.20 5.24
N LEU A 16 6.66 -1.25 4.38
CA LEU A 16 5.74 -0.35 3.69
C LEU A 16 5.72 -0.71 2.20
N MET A 17 4.53 -0.91 1.64
CA MET A 17 4.30 -1.14 0.21
C MET A 17 3.52 0.04 -0.36
N LEU A 18 4.09 0.75 -1.33
CA LEU A 18 3.45 1.84 -2.07
C LEU A 18 3.44 1.44 -3.55
N THR A 19 2.27 1.27 -4.14
CA THR A 19 2.14 0.85 -5.54
C THR A 19 0.81 1.29 -6.11
N ARG A 20 0.71 1.43 -7.43
CA ARG A 20 -0.59 1.64 -8.07
C ARG A 20 -1.51 0.44 -7.89
N SER A 21 -0.98 -0.79 -7.93
CA SER A 21 -1.76 -2.01 -7.74
C SER A 21 -0.92 -3.05 -7.02
N LEU A 22 -1.47 -3.64 -5.97
CA LEU A 22 -0.90 -4.77 -5.27
C LEU A 22 -1.19 -6.05 -6.04
N SER A 23 -0.19 -6.91 -6.14
CA SER A 23 -0.44 -8.30 -6.53
C SER A 23 -1.29 -9.01 -5.46
N THR A 24 -2.02 -10.05 -5.85
CA THR A 24 -2.79 -10.89 -4.90
C THR A 24 -1.93 -11.37 -3.72
N VAL A 25 -0.67 -11.74 -3.99
CA VAL A 25 0.28 -12.18 -2.95
C VAL A 25 0.66 -11.04 -2.01
N ALA A 26 0.95 -9.85 -2.54
CA ALA A 26 1.30 -8.69 -1.72
C ALA A 26 0.14 -8.24 -0.83
N ARG A 27 -1.09 -8.26 -1.37
CA ARG A 27 -2.31 -7.97 -0.62
C ARG A 27 -2.55 -8.98 0.49
N GLN A 28 -2.40 -10.27 0.21
CA GLN A 28 -2.49 -11.32 1.23
C GLN A 28 -1.43 -11.14 2.32
N LEU A 29 -0.19 -10.80 1.97
CA LEU A 29 0.85 -10.51 2.95
C LEU A 29 0.46 -9.36 3.89
N ALA A 30 -0.10 -8.28 3.34
CA ALA A 30 -0.55 -7.13 4.14
C ALA A 30 -1.71 -7.48 5.09
N LEU A 31 -2.63 -8.34 4.66
CA LEU A 31 -3.75 -8.80 5.47
C LEU A 31 -3.36 -9.85 6.53
N MET A 32 -2.29 -10.61 6.32
CA MET A 32 -1.85 -11.64 7.27
C MET A 32 -0.85 -11.13 8.30
N HIS A 33 -0.14 -10.03 8.03
CA HIS A 33 0.99 -9.58 8.84
C HIS A 33 0.81 -8.13 9.29
N ALA A 34 0.58 -7.91 10.59
CA ALA A 34 0.36 -6.57 11.15
C ALA A 34 1.58 -5.62 11.03
N ASN A 35 2.77 -6.18 10.79
CA ASN A 35 3.99 -5.41 10.51
C ASN A 35 4.07 -4.89 9.06
N VAL A 36 3.03 -5.09 8.25
CA VAL A 36 2.95 -4.59 6.88
C VAL A 36 1.92 -3.48 6.78
N ILE A 37 2.32 -2.38 6.17
CA ILE A 37 1.43 -1.30 5.73
C ILE A 37 1.47 -1.31 4.20
N ALA A 38 0.31 -1.35 3.56
CA ALA A 38 0.22 -1.33 2.10
C ALA A 38 -0.78 -0.28 1.62
N LEU A 39 -0.42 0.48 0.59
CA LEU A 39 -1.26 1.48 -0.02
C LEU A 39 -1.34 1.23 -1.52
N GLU A 40 -2.55 1.27 -2.07
CA GLU A 40 -2.79 1.15 -3.51
C GLU A 40 -3.89 2.06 -4.04
N TYR A 41 -3.87 2.30 -5.35
CA TYR A 41 -4.98 2.95 -6.03
C TYR A 41 -6.24 2.11 -5.89
N ALA A 42 -7.35 2.77 -5.60
CA ALA A 42 -8.66 2.15 -5.66
C ALA A 42 -9.70 3.10 -6.23
N GLU A 43 -10.73 2.52 -6.84
CA GLU A 43 -11.92 3.24 -7.29
C GLU A 43 -13.14 2.49 -6.74
N VAL A 44 -13.89 3.16 -5.86
CA VAL A 44 -15.06 2.58 -5.18
C VAL A 44 -16.26 3.45 -5.48
N GLY A 45 -17.27 2.89 -6.16
CA GLY A 45 -18.48 3.64 -6.52
C GLY A 45 -18.22 4.86 -7.42
N GLY A 46 -17.20 4.80 -8.29
CA GLY A 46 -16.79 5.91 -9.16
C GLY A 46 -15.95 6.99 -8.46
N VAL A 47 -15.63 6.82 -7.17
CA VAL A 47 -14.74 7.72 -6.44
C VAL A 47 -13.35 7.11 -6.41
N VAL A 48 -12.39 7.84 -6.97
CA VAL A 48 -10.96 7.50 -6.93
C VAL A 48 -10.39 7.82 -5.56
N GLY A 49 -9.50 6.97 -5.06
CA GLY A 49 -8.82 7.17 -3.79
C GLY A 49 -7.68 6.20 -3.55
N THR A 50 -7.34 6.03 -2.28
CA THR A 50 -6.32 5.09 -1.82
C THR A 50 -6.95 4.03 -0.92
N THR A 51 -6.73 2.77 -1.24
CA THR A 51 -6.93 1.67 -0.28
C THR A 51 -5.68 1.58 0.58
N VAL A 52 -5.87 1.55 1.90
CA VAL A 52 -4.82 1.39 2.91
C VAL A 52 -5.08 0.11 3.69
N ILE A 53 -4.08 -0.76 3.75
CA ILE A 53 -4.08 -1.95 4.60
C ILE A 53 -3.09 -1.69 5.74
N ILE A 54 -3.58 -1.62 6.97
CA ILE A 54 -2.79 -1.42 8.19
C ILE A 54 -3.43 -2.20 9.34
N ASP A 55 -2.61 -2.78 10.21
CA ASP A 55 -3.11 -3.62 11.31
C ASP A 55 -4.07 -4.72 10.80
N GLN A 56 -3.72 -5.31 9.64
CA GLN A 56 -4.51 -6.35 8.96
C GLN A 56 -5.93 -5.93 8.55
N LYS A 57 -6.24 -4.64 8.61
CA LYS A 57 -7.54 -4.05 8.26
C LYS A 57 -7.42 -3.20 7.01
N GLU A 58 -8.49 -3.21 6.22
CA GLU A 58 -8.58 -2.42 5.01
C GLU A 58 -9.43 -1.18 5.22
N PHE A 59 -8.91 -0.05 4.76
CA PHE A 59 -9.55 1.27 4.80
C PHE A 59 -9.53 1.86 3.40
N PHE A 60 -10.57 2.62 3.05
CA PHE A 60 -10.61 3.38 1.82
C PHE A 60 -10.64 4.88 2.15
N PHE A 61 -9.69 5.62 1.58
CA PHE A 61 -9.59 7.06 1.70
C PHE A 61 -9.93 7.70 0.35
N PRO A 62 -11.11 8.34 0.21
CA PRO A 62 -11.53 8.94 -1.04
C PRO A 62 -10.68 10.16 -1.40
N CYS A 63 -10.61 10.47 -2.69
CA CYS A 63 -9.98 11.68 -3.25
C CYS A 63 -8.53 11.90 -2.82
N THR A 64 -7.83 10.83 -2.49
CA THR A 64 -6.48 10.88 -1.93
C THR A 64 -5.57 9.93 -2.69
N GLY A 65 -4.40 10.39 -3.12
CA GLY A 65 -3.39 9.61 -3.86
C GLY A 65 -2.15 9.24 -3.03
N MET A 66 -2.33 8.79 -1.77
CA MET A 66 -1.20 8.49 -0.85
C MET A 66 -0.25 7.40 -1.35
N TRP A 67 -0.67 6.56 -2.29
CA TRP A 67 0.17 5.55 -2.92
C TRP A 67 1.12 6.13 -3.98
N ASP A 68 0.84 7.33 -4.50
CA ASP A 68 1.61 7.94 -5.59
C ASP A 68 2.83 8.69 -5.06
N VAL A 69 3.93 7.95 -4.94
CA VAL A 69 5.23 8.51 -4.55
C VAL A 69 5.75 9.51 -5.59
N GLY A 70 5.39 9.34 -6.87
CA GLY A 70 5.83 10.23 -7.94
C GLY A 70 5.27 11.64 -7.74
N SER A 71 3.96 11.75 -7.54
CA SER A 71 3.30 13.01 -7.17
C SER A 71 3.81 13.58 -5.85
N PHE A 72 4.03 12.72 -4.84
CA PHE A 72 4.55 13.18 -3.54
C PHE A 72 5.93 13.85 -3.67
N VAL A 73 6.84 13.27 -4.46
CA VAL A 73 8.18 13.84 -4.65
C VAL A 73 8.14 15.16 -5.41
N THR A 74 7.26 15.31 -6.41
CA THR A 74 7.11 16.56 -7.16
C THR A 74 6.46 17.67 -6.33
N GLU A 75 5.45 17.34 -5.52
CA GLU A 75 4.71 18.33 -4.72
C GLU A 75 5.47 18.81 -3.48
N VAL A 76 6.44 18.03 -2.97
CA VAL A 76 7.25 18.41 -1.80
C VAL A 76 8.56 19.12 -2.19
N LEU A 77 9.08 18.88 -3.40
CA LEU A 77 10.40 19.40 -3.82
C LEU A 77 10.32 20.59 -4.78
N GLU A 78 9.14 20.95 -5.29
CA GLU A 78 8.94 22.20 -6.03
C GLU A 78 8.17 23.22 -5.16
N PRO A 79 8.67 24.47 -5.03
CA PRO A 79 8.13 25.50 -4.14
C PRO A 79 6.79 26.10 -4.58
#